data_AF-A0A735IEK0-F1
#
_entry.id   AF-A0A735IEK0-F1
#
_cell.length_a   1.000
_cell.length_b   1.000
_cell.length_c   1.000
_cell.angle_alpha   90.00
_cell.angle_beta   90.00
_cell.angle_gamma   90.00
#
_symmetry.space_group_name_H-M   'P 1'
#
loop_
_entity.id
_entity.type
_entity.pdbx_description
1 polymer ?
#
loop_
_entity_poly.entity_id
_entity_poly.type
_entity_poly.pdbx_seq_one_letter_code
_entity_poly.pdbx_strand_id
1 'polypeptide(L)'
;ADIKRQAAEKGIRLAENAIDDVLTVALFPQVGLKFLENRHNPAAFEPLPQAEAAKPAVKEEKAAKPAASGIYTVEVEGKAFVVKVSDGGDISQLATASSAPVQTAAPAAAPAGAGTPVSAPLAGNIWKVVATEGQTVAEGDVLLILEAMKMETEIRAAQAGTVRGIAVKAGDAVAVGDTLMQLA
;
A
#
# COMPACT_ATOMS: atom_id res chain seq x y z
N ALA A 1 14.60 37.56 11.70
CA ALA A 1 15.26 38.88 11.87
C ALA A 1 16.57 39.01 11.04
N ASP A 2 17.26 37.91 10.70
CA ASP A 2 18.60 38.01 10.08
C ASP A 2 18.69 37.78 8.56
N ILE A 3 17.57 37.52 7.86
CA ILE A 3 17.60 37.20 6.43
C ILE A 3 18.14 38.36 5.58
N LYS A 4 17.84 39.62 5.94
CA LYS A 4 18.38 40.78 5.24
C LYS A 4 19.91 40.86 5.32
N ARG A 5 20.49 40.49 6.46
CA ARG A 5 21.94 40.46 6.68
C ARG A 5 22.58 39.28 5.96
N GLN A 6 22.02 38.08 6.13
CA GLN A 6 22.49 36.87 5.46
C GLN A 6 22.41 36.99 3.93
N ALA A 7 21.37 37.64 3.42
CA ALA A 7 21.23 37.90 1.99
C ALA A 7 22.28 38.89 1.49
N ALA A 8 22.59 39.95 2.25
CA ALA A 8 23.66 40.88 1.90
C ALA A 8 25.06 40.22 1.93
N GLU A 9 25.33 39.37 2.92
CA GLU A 9 26.61 38.63 3.05
C GLU A 9 26.80 37.60 1.93
N LYS A 10 25.72 36.94 1.51
CA LYS A 10 25.75 35.88 0.48
C LYS A 10 25.41 36.38 -0.94
N GLY A 11 25.16 37.67 -1.12
CA GLY A 11 24.77 38.25 -2.41
C GLY A 11 23.42 37.73 -2.94
N ILE A 12 22.53 37.31 -2.06
CA ILE A 12 21.21 36.75 -2.41
C ILE A 12 20.23 37.89 -2.69
N ARG A 13 19.59 37.85 -3.85
CA ARG A 13 18.53 38.80 -4.21
C ARG A 13 17.21 38.39 -3.55
N LEU A 14 16.73 39.22 -2.63
CA LEU A 14 15.41 39.06 -2.02
C LEU A 14 14.29 39.49 -2.98
N ALA A 15 13.11 38.94 -2.77
CA ALA A 15 11.88 39.32 -3.44
C ALA A 15 11.45 40.76 -3.07
N GLU A 16 10.61 41.37 -3.91
CA GLU A 16 10.05 42.72 -3.66
C GLU A 16 9.32 42.78 -2.30
N ASN A 17 8.59 41.71 -1.97
CA ASN A 17 8.04 41.50 -0.64
C ASN A 17 8.99 40.66 0.22
N ALA A 18 9.93 41.33 0.89
CA ALA A 18 10.93 40.67 1.74
C ALA A 18 10.34 39.88 2.94
N ILE A 19 9.04 40.05 3.25
CA ILE A 19 8.36 39.28 4.30
C ILE A 19 8.23 37.81 3.88
N ASP A 20 7.97 37.54 2.60
CA ASP A 20 7.73 36.18 2.10
C ASP A 20 9.01 35.33 2.17
N ASP A 21 10.17 35.94 1.90
CA ASP A 21 11.47 35.27 2.02
C ASP A 21 11.84 35.03 3.49
N VAL A 22 11.46 35.94 4.40
CA VAL A 22 11.63 35.75 5.84
C VAL A 22 10.78 34.58 6.33
N LEU A 23 9.53 34.49 5.88
CA LEU A 23 8.65 33.37 6.22
C LEU A 23 9.15 32.05 5.62
N THR A 24 9.62 32.06 4.38
CA THR A 24 10.15 30.87 3.70
C THR A 24 11.34 30.27 4.46
N VAL A 25 12.28 31.11 4.90
CA VAL A 25 13.43 30.63 5.69
C VAL A 25 13.05 30.32 7.13
N ALA A 26 12.06 31.01 7.73
CA ALA A 26 11.60 30.69 9.07
C ALA A 26 10.90 29.32 9.15
N LEU A 27 10.11 28.97 8.14
CA LEU A 27 9.42 27.68 8.05
C LEU A 27 10.36 26.55 7.64
N PHE A 28 11.35 26.85 6.79
CA PHE A 28 12.29 25.86 6.27
C PHE A 28 13.74 26.40 6.28
N PRO A 29 14.44 26.36 7.43
CA PRO A 29 15.74 27.04 7.57
C PRO A 29 16.81 26.60 6.57
N GLN A 30 16.91 25.30 6.28
CA GLN A 30 17.92 24.75 5.35
C GLN A 30 17.47 24.86 3.89
N VAL A 31 16.23 24.44 3.61
CA VAL A 31 15.70 24.40 2.24
C VAL A 31 15.39 25.79 1.72
N GLY A 32 14.83 26.67 2.57
CA GLY A 32 14.50 28.05 2.22
C GLY A 32 15.73 28.86 1.85
N LEU A 33 16.84 28.73 2.59
CA LEU A 33 18.07 29.45 2.23
C LEU A 33 18.66 28.96 0.90
N LYS A 34 18.69 27.64 0.69
CA LYS A 34 19.13 27.03 -0.58
C LYS A 34 18.24 27.42 -1.76
N PHE A 35 16.94 27.55 -1.52
CA PHE A 35 15.97 28.05 -2.50
C PHE A 35 16.26 29.52 -2.87
N LEU A 36 16.50 30.39 -1.87
CA LEU A 36 16.81 31.80 -2.14
C LEU A 36 18.14 31.97 -2.90
N GLU A 37 19.16 31.17 -2.56
CA GLU A 37 20.45 31.14 -3.28
C GLU A 37 20.28 30.74 -4.76
N ASN A 38 19.31 29.88 -5.06
CA ASN A 38 19.08 29.35 -6.40
C ASN A 38 17.84 29.93 -7.10
N ARG A 39 17.21 30.97 -6.55
CA ARG A 39 15.89 31.49 -7.00
C ARG A 39 15.80 31.78 -8.51
N HIS A 40 16.90 32.19 -9.12
CA HIS A 40 16.99 32.51 -10.55
C HIS A 40 17.82 31.49 -11.35
N ASN A 41 18.10 30.34 -10.75
CA ASN A 41 18.84 29.24 -11.35
C ASN A 41 17.89 28.08 -11.67
N PRO A 42 17.29 28.03 -12.88
CA PRO A 42 16.36 26.97 -13.27
C PRO A 42 17.01 25.58 -13.29
N ALA A 43 18.34 25.48 -13.39
CA ALA A 43 19.06 24.20 -13.39
C ALA A 43 19.25 23.61 -11.96
N ALA A 44 19.04 24.42 -10.92
CA ALA A 44 19.07 23.94 -9.53
C ALA A 44 17.72 23.39 -9.06
N PHE A 45 16.69 23.48 -9.90
CA PHE A 45 15.37 22.93 -9.65
C PHE A 45 15.04 21.84 -10.65
N GLU A 46 14.11 20.98 -10.26
CA GLU A 46 13.54 20.03 -11.20
C GLU A 46 12.89 20.79 -12.36
N PRO A 47 13.03 20.29 -13.61
CA PRO A 47 12.41 20.94 -14.75
C PRO A 47 10.90 21.00 -14.50
N LEU A 48 10.30 22.16 -14.82
CA LEU A 48 8.85 22.29 -14.79
C LEU A 48 8.28 21.11 -15.58
N PRO A 49 7.22 20.44 -15.07
CA PRO A 49 6.51 19.44 -15.81
C PRO A 49 6.16 20.02 -17.17
N GLN A 50 6.90 19.63 -18.20
CA GLN A 50 6.53 19.99 -19.55
C GLN A 50 5.24 19.21 -19.79
N ALA A 51 4.20 19.92 -20.24
CA ALA A 51 3.09 19.25 -20.87
C ALA A 51 3.65 18.59 -22.14
N GLU A 52 4.25 17.41 -22.00
CA GLU A 52 4.21 16.43 -23.06
C GLU A 52 2.73 16.26 -23.34
N ALA A 53 2.30 16.71 -24.52
CA ALA A 53 0.92 16.59 -24.98
C ALA A 53 0.46 15.20 -24.56
N ALA A 54 -0.59 15.14 -23.74
CA ALA A 54 -1.13 13.89 -23.26
C ALA A 54 -1.36 12.98 -24.47
N LYS A 55 -0.44 12.04 -24.71
CA LYS A 55 -0.67 10.97 -25.66
C LYS A 55 -1.81 10.19 -25.02
N PRO A 56 -2.98 10.08 -25.66
CA PRO A 56 -3.97 9.15 -25.19
C PRO A 56 -3.28 7.79 -25.16
N ALA A 57 -3.45 7.04 -24.06
CA ALA A 57 -2.98 5.67 -23.94
C ALA A 57 -3.67 4.82 -25.02
N VAL A 58 -3.10 4.81 -26.23
CA VAL A 58 -3.46 3.90 -27.30
C VAL A 58 -2.57 2.69 -27.14
N LYS A 59 -3.22 1.55 -26.94
CA LYS A 59 -2.65 0.20 -27.06
C LYS A 59 -1.76 0.14 -28.31
N GLU A 60 -0.46 -0.02 -28.14
CA GLU A 60 0.41 -0.44 -29.24
C GLU A 60 0.61 -1.95 -29.17
N GLU A 61 -0.24 -2.62 -29.95
CA GLU A 61 -0.10 -3.98 -30.40
C GLU A 61 1.03 -4.01 -31.46
N LYS A 62 2.17 -4.62 -31.14
CA LYS A 62 3.18 -4.98 -32.15
C LYS A 62 3.15 -6.49 -32.36
N ALA A 63 2.70 -6.87 -33.55
CA ALA A 63 2.54 -8.24 -34.00
C ALA A 63 3.87 -9.02 -34.08
N ALA A 64 3.70 -10.33 -33.89
CA ALA A 64 4.68 -11.34 -33.51
C ALA A 64 5.70 -11.79 -34.57
N LYS A 65 6.80 -12.37 -34.08
CA LYS A 65 7.51 -13.52 -34.69
C LYS A 65 7.93 -14.47 -33.55
N PRO A 66 7.80 -15.81 -33.68
CA PRO A 66 7.58 -16.69 -32.54
C PRO A 66 8.89 -17.01 -31.82
N ALA A 67 8.94 -16.73 -30.52
CA ALA A 67 10.01 -17.15 -29.63
C ALA A 67 9.38 -17.89 -28.43
N ALA A 68 10.02 -19.00 -28.07
CA ALA A 68 9.38 -20.16 -27.47
C ALA A 68 9.12 -20.00 -25.97
N SER A 69 7.85 -19.86 -25.59
CA SER A 69 7.41 -20.10 -24.21
C SER A 69 7.57 -21.59 -23.87
N GLY A 70 8.23 -21.90 -22.76
CA GLY A 70 8.51 -23.27 -22.32
C GLY A 70 8.36 -23.43 -20.81
N ILE A 71 8.04 -24.65 -20.37
CA ILE A 71 7.98 -25.00 -18.95
C ILE A 71 9.33 -25.64 -18.58
N TYR A 72 9.99 -25.11 -17.56
CA TYR A 72 11.31 -25.53 -17.10
C TYR A 72 11.25 -25.92 -15.62
N THR A 73 12.03 -26.91 -15.20
CA THR A 73 12.17 -27.27 -13.77
C THR A 73 13.45 -26.64 -13.24
N VAL A 74 13.35 -25.84 -12.19
CA VAL A 74 14.44 -25.06 -11.59
C VAL A 74 14.56 -25.44 -10.11
N GLU A 75 15.78 -25.69 -9.64
CA GLU A 75 16.04 -26.12 -8.27
C GLU A 75 16.61 -24.96 -7.45
N VAL A 76 15.93 -24.58 -6.35
CA VAL A 76 16.33 -23.48 -5.46
C VAL A 76 16.30 -24.01 -4.03
N GLU A 77 17.42 -23.85 -3.30
CA GLU A 77 17.60 -24.32 -1.92
C GLU A 77 17.28 -25.83 -1.72
N GLY A 78 17.60 -26.65 -2.74
CA GLY A 78 17.39 -28.10 -2.71
C GLY A 78 15.94 -28.55 -2.95
N LYS A 79 15.07 -27.65 -3.42
CA LYS A 79 13.70 -27.96 -3.82
C LYS A 79 13.49 -27.60 -5.29
N ALA A 80 12.97 -28.55 -6.05
CA ALA A 80 12.70 -28.39 -7.48
C ALA A 80 11.31 -27.77 -7.71
N PHE A 81 11.26 -26.74 -8.56
CA PHE A 81 10.07 -25.99 -8.90
C PHE A 81 9.88 -25.93 -10.41
N VAL A 82 8.66 -26.20 -10.87
CA VAL A 82 8.32 -26.16 -12.30
C VAL A 82 7.77 -24.77 -12.62
N VAL A 83 8.51 -24.03 -13.45
CA VAL A 83 8.25 -22.63 -13.79
C VAL A 83 7.96 -22.51 -15.29
N LYS A 84 6.87 -21.81 -15.63
CA LYS A 84 6.53 -21.47 -17.01
C LYS A 84 7.10 -20.10 -17.35
N VAL A 85 8.07 -20.04 -18.26
CA VAL A 85 8.70 -18.78 -18.68
C VAL A 85 8.03 -18.31 -19.97
N SER A 86 7.54 -17.07 -19.96
CA SER A 86 6.91 -16.40 -21.10
C SER A 86 7.78 -15.21 -21.53
N ASP A 87 7.70 -14.82 -22.81
CA ASP A 87 8.64 -13.87 -23.41
C ASP A 87 8.46 -12.44 -22.87
N GLY A 88 9.56 -11.81 -22.47
CA GLY A 88 9.54 -10.51 -21.80
C GLY A 88 10.56 -10.30 -20.68
N GLY A 89 11.51 -11.22 -20.45
CA GLY A 89 12.69 -11.02 -19.58
C GLY A 89 12.44 -10.78 -18.08
N ASP A 90 11.19 -10.57 -17.70
CA ASP A 90 10.74 -10.24 -16.36
C ASP A 90 10.13 -11.49 -15.73
N ILE A 91 10.87 -12.10 -14.80
CA ILE A 91 10.39 -13.23 -13.99
C ILE A 91 9.55 -12.65 -12.85
N SER A 92 8.48 -11.93 -13.19
CA SER A 92 7.58 -11.30 -12.21
C SER A 92 6.42 -12.23 -11.81
N GLN A 93 6.34 -13.41 -12.43
CA GLN A 93 5.37 -14.44 -12.08
C GLN A 93 6.06 -15.79 -11.88
N LEU A 94 6.64 -16.00 -10.70
CA LEU A 94 6.83 -17.35 -10.16
C LEU A 94 5.46 -17.89 -9.74
N ALA A 95 4.68 -18.37 -10.70
CA ALA A 95 3.59 -19.26 -10.38
C ALA A 95 4.19 -20.64 -10.12
N THR A 96 4.23 -21.07 -8.86
CA THR A 96 4.46 -22.46 -8.52
C THR A 96 3.41 -23.29 -9.24
N ALA A 97 3.81 -24.06 -10.25
CA ALA A 97 2.95 -25.13 -10.74
C ALA A 97 2.64 -26.02 -9.55
N SER A 98 1.36 -26.10 -9.21
CA SER A 98 0.82 -26.92 -8.14
C SER A 98 1.43 -28.32 -8.20
N SER A 99 2.36 -28.60 -7.29
CA SER A 99 2.57 -29.97 -6.86
C SER A 99 1.23 -30.40 -6.29
N ALA A 100 0.58 -31.37 -6.97
CA ALA A 100 -0.55 -32.08 -6.40
C ALA A 100 -0.24 -32.39 -4.93
N PRO A 101 -1.10 -32.00 -3.98
CA PRO A 101 -0.75 -32.07 -2.58
C PRO A 101 -0.61 -33.54 -2.18
N VAL A 102 0.61 -33.93 -1.87
CA VAL A 102 0.84 -34.96 -0.86
C VAL A 102 0.21 -34.44 0.43
N GLN A 103 -0.74 -35.21 0.95
CA GLN A 103 -1.42 -34.95 2.21
C GLN A 103 -0.40 -34.69 3.33
N THR A 104 -0.40 -33.49 3.87
CA THR A 104 0.06 -33.24 5.23
C THR A 104 -0.81 -32.12 5.79
N ALA A 105 -1.41 -32.40 6.95
CA ALA A 105 -2.58 -31.72 7.48
C ALA A 105 -2.42 -30.19 7.60
N ALA A 106 -3.35 -29.47 6.98
CA ALA A 106 -3.65 -28.09 7.31
C ALA A 106 -4.07 -28.00 8.79
N PRO A 107 -3.71 -26.92 9.52
CA PRO A 107 -4.47 -26.53 10.70
C PRO A 107 -5.92 -26.39 10.25
N ALA A 108 -6.81 -27.10 10.94
CA ALA A 108 -8.21 -27.21 10.56
C ALA A 108 -8.80 -25.84 10.24
N ALA A 109 -9.26 -25.67 9.00
CA ALA A 109 -10.30 -24.71 8.72
C ALA A 109 -11.44 -25.03 9.68
N ALA A 110 -11.68 -24.14 10.64
CA ALA A 110 -12.89 -24.18 11.44
C ALA A 110 -14.06 -24.23 10.44
N PRO A 111 -15.07 -25.08 10.67
CA PRO A 111 -16.15 -25.26 9.72
C PRO A 111 -16.73 -23.89 9.38
N ALA A 112 -16.86 -23.60 8.08
CA ALA A 112 -17.71 -22.53 7.60
C ALA A 112 -19.12 -22.80 8.14
N GLY A 113 -19.42 -22.23 9.30
CA GLY A 113 -20.78 -22.10 9.76
C GLY A 113 -21.49 -21.23 8.73
N ALA A 114 -22.70 -21.60 8.34
CA ALA A 114 -23.53 -20.82 7.43
C ALA A 114 -23.74 -19.40 7.97
N GLY A 115 -22.87 -18.47 7.58
CA GLY A 115 -22.87 -17.08 8.02
C GLY A 115 -22.11 -16.21 7.02
N THR A 116 -22.54 -14.96 6.90
CA THR A 116 -21.92 -13.92 6.08
C THR A 116 -20.54 -13.57 6.64
N PRO A 117 -19.45 -13.74 5.87
CA PRO A 117 -18.12 -13.39 6.33
C PRO A 117 -17.96 -11.86 6.40
N VAL A 118 -17.34 -11.39 7.49
CA VAL A 118 -16.87 -10.01 7.62
C VAL A 118 -15.38 -10.01 7.30
N SER A 119 -15.02 -9.41 6.15
CA SER A 119 -13.64 -9.36 5.68
C SER A 119 -12.93 -8.05 6.01
N ALA A 120 -11.60 -8.08 6.07
CA ALA A 120 -10.76 -6.90 6.29
C ALA A 120 -10.78 -5.97 5.06
N PRO A 121 -11.17 -4.69 5.20
CA PRO A 121 -11.19 -3.74 4.08
C PRO A 121 -9.80 -3.21 3.72
N LEU A 122 -8.85 -3.28 4.66
CA LEU A 122 -7.48 -2.79 4.51
C LEU A 122 -6.52 -3.69 5.30
N ALA A 123 -5.25 -3.73 4.89
CA ALA A 123 -4.21 -4.50 5.59
C ALA A 123 -3.68 -3.75 6.81
N GLY A 124 -3.51 -4.44 7.93
CA GLY A 124 -3.08 -3.84 9.20
C GLY A 124 -3.05 -4.84 10.35
N ASN A 125 -3.13 -4.34 11.58
CA ASN A 125 -3.15 -5.15 12.78
C ASN A 125 -4.47 -5.01 13.53
N ILE A 126 -4.94 -6.08 14.18
CA ILE A 126 -6.14 -6.02 15.02
C ILE A 126 -5.77 -5.33 16.32
N TRP A 127 -6.27 -4.12 16.54
CA TRP A 127 -6.04 -3.38 17.77
C TRP A 127 -6.85 -3.95 18.92
N LYS A 128 -8.15 -4.16 18.70
CA LYS A 128 -9.07 -4.68 19.71
C LYS A 128 -10.29 -5.34 19.07
N VAL A 129 -10.67 -6.50 19.59
CA VAL A 129 -11.97 -7.12 19.26
C VAL A 129 -13.00 -6.66 20.30
N VAL A 130 -14.12 -6.10 19.84
CA VAL A 130 -15.18 -5.55 20.70
C VAL A 130 -16.34 -6.54 20.82
N ALA A 131 -16.66 -7.22 19.72
CA ALA A 131 -17.69 -8.23 19.65
C ALA A 131 -17.27 -9.55 20.33
N THR A 132 -18.25 -10.29 20.82
CA THR A 132 -18.07 -11.60 21.43
C THR A 132 -18.83 -12.68 20.66
N GLU A 133 -18.33 -13.91 20.65
CA GLU A 133 -19.04 -15.02 20.03
C GLU A 133 -20.40 -15.25 20.69
N GLY A 134 -21.44 -15.42 19.89
CA GLY A 134 -22.84 -15.51 20.32
C GLY A 134 -23.55 -14.18 20.52
N GLN A 135 -22.86 -13.04 20.39
CA GLN A 135 -23.49 -11.72 20.53
C GLN A 135 -24.36 -11.37 19.32
N THR A 136 -25.57 -10.88 19.58
CA THR A 136 -26.41 -10.23 18.56
C THR A 136 -25.97 -8.78 18.36
N VAL A 137 -25.78 -8.40 17.11
CA VAL A 137 -25.34 -7.07 16.66
C VAL A 137 -26.33 -6.51 15.64
N ALA A 138 -26.51 -5.19 15.63
CA ALA A 138 -27.28 -4.47 14.63
C ALA A 138 -26.38 -4.01 13.47
N GLU A 139 -27.00 -3.62 12.36
CA GLU A 139 -26.27 -2.96 11.27
C GLU A 139 -25.59 -1.68 11.79
N GLY A 140 -24.32 -1.51 11.44
CA GLY A 140 -23.50 -0.37 11.86
C GLY A 140 -22.80 -0.54 13.21
N ASP A 141 -23.08 -1.58 13.98
CA ASP A 141 -22.41 -1.84 15.26
C ASP A 141 -20.92 -2.12 15.05
N VAL A 142 -20.08 -1.63 15.96
CA VAL A 142 -18.62 -1.82 15.92
C VAL A 142 -18.28 -3.24 16.40
N LEU A 143 -17.63 -4.01 15.53
CA LEU A 143 -17.26 -5.40 15.79
C LEU A 143 -15.83 -5.51 16.31
N LEU A 144 -14.90 -4.82 15.67
CA LEU A 144 -13.50 -4.74 16.07
C LEU A 144 -12.87 -3.45 15.54
N ILE A 145 -11.67 -3.16 16.04
CA ILE A 145 -10.86 -2.01 15.65
C ILE A 145 -9.57 -2.54 15.04
N LEU A 146 -9.24 -2.04 13.85
CA LEU A 146 -8.03 -2.35 13.13
C LEU A 146 -7.13 -1.12 13.12
N GLU A 147 -5.83 -1.29 13.35
CA GLU A 147 -4.84 -0.23 13.18
C GLU A 147 -4.08 -0.42 11.87
N ALA A 148 -3.94 0.66 11.10
CA ALA A 148 -3.03 0.72 9.98
C ALA A 148 -2.51 2.14 9.80
N MET A 149 -1.23 2.27 9.46
CA MET A 149 -0.59 3.57 9.20
C MET A 149 -0.82 4.60 10.32
N LYS A 150 -0.80 4.16 11.59
CA LYS A 150 -1.06 4.97 12.81
C LYS A 150 -2.49 5.53 12.92
N MET A 151 -3.43 4.95 12.17
CA MET A 151 -4.85 5.28 12.22
C MET A 151 -5.66 4.06 12.64
N GLU A 152 -6.58 4.27 13.57
CA GLU A 152 -7.55 3.27 13.99
C GLU A 152 -8.78 3.35 13.09
N THR A 153 -9.21 2.22 12.56
CA THR A 153 -10.41 2.08 11.72
C THR A 153 -11.34 1.07 12.37
N GLU A 154 -12.57 1.50 12.63
CA GLU A 154 -13.62 0.63 13.16
C GLU A 154 -14.21 -0.24 12.04
N ILE A 155 -14.24 -1.55 12.27
CA ILE A 155 -14.93 -2.49 11.40
C ILE A 155 -16.34 -2.68 11.93
N ARG A 156 -17.33 -2.29 11.12
CA ARG A 156 -18.75 -2.29 11.48
C ARG A 156 -19.51 -3.43 10.81
N ALA A 157 -20.57 -3.88 11.45
CA ALA A 157 -21.47 -4.89 10.89
C ALA A 157 -22.22 -4.32 9.67
N ALA A 158 -22.10 -4.99 8.52
CA ALA A 158 -22.81 -4.60 7.29
C ALA A 158 -24.32 -4.93 7.34
N GLN A 159 -24.73 -5.80 8.25
CA GLN A 159 -26.11 -6.21 8.47
C GLN A 159 -26.28 -6.66 9.92
N ALA A 160 -27.51 -6.62 10.42
CA ALA A 160 -27.83 -7.22 11.72
C ALA A 160 -27.64 -8.75 11.68
N GLY A 161 -27.18 -9.33 12.77
CA GLY A 161 -26.92 -10.77 12.87
C GLY A 161 -26.33 -11.19 14.21
N THR A 162 -25.97 -12.46 14.33
CA THR A 162 -25.30 -13.01 15.52
C THR A 162 -23.88 -13.45 15.17
N VAL A 163 -22.91 -13.05 15.99
CA VAL A 163 -21.50 -13.41 15.82
C VAL A 163 -21.34 -14.92 16.04
N ARG A 164 -21.03 -15.65 14.97
CA ARG A 164 -20.91 -17.12 14.98
C ARG A 164 -19.51 -17.60 15.32
N GLY A 165 -18.49 -16.82 14.98
CA GLY A 165 -17.10 -17.17 15.21
C GLY A 165 -16.19 -16.01 14.87
N ILE A 166 -15.14 -15.83 15.68
CA ILE A 166 -14.14 -14.79 15.49
C ILE A 166 -12.82 -15.46 15.09
N ALA A 167 -12.30 -15.13 13.91
CA ALA A 167 -11.13 -15.77 13.34
C ALA A 167 -9.80 -15.11 13.73
N VAL A 168 -9.85 -13.97 14.43
CA VAL A 168 -8.70 -13.12 14.76
C VAL A 168 -8.68 -12.72 16.23
N LYS A 169 -7.50 -12.39 16.75
CA LYS A 169 -7.32 -11.82 18.10
C LYS A 169 -6.54 -10.50 18.03
N ALA A 170 -6.58 -9.73 19.12
CA ALA A 170 -5.78 -8.51 19.22
C ALA A 170 -4.28 -8.80 19.03
N GLY A 171 -3.62 -7.97 18.21
CA GLY A 171 -2.24 -8.10 17.78
C GLY A 171 -2.03 -8.82 16.45
N ASP A 172 -3.02 -9.57 15.95
CA ASP A 172 -2.87 -10.32 14.69
C ASP A 172 -2.74 -9.37 13.50
N ALA A 173 -1.88 -9.74 12.54
CA ALA A 173 -1.76 -9.06 11.26
C ALA A 173 -2.77 -9.65 10.27
N VAL A 174 -3.43 -8.79 9.49
CA VAL A 174 -4.44 -9.16 8.50
C VAL A 174 -4.16 -8.47 7.17
N ALA A 175 -4.42 -9.15 6.06
CA ALA A 175 -4.38 -8.63 4.71
C ALA A 175 -5.79 -8.25 4.22
N VAL A 176 -5.85 -7.50 3.13
CA VAL A 176 -7.12 -7.14 2.48
C VAL A 176 -7.86 -8.41 2.06
N GLY A 177 -9.13 -8.54 2.46
CA GLY A 177 -9.98 -9.68 2.14
C GLY A 177 -9.94 -10.82 3.15
N ASP A 178 -9.00 -10.81 4.11
CA ASP A 178 -8.95 -11.83 5.16
C ASP A 178 -10.25 -11.85 5.97
N THR A 179 -10.75 -13.04 6.29
CA THR A 179 -11.97 -13.19 7.08
C THR A 179 -11.67 -12.90 8.55
N LEU A 180 -12.36 -11.91 9.11
CA LEU A 180 -12.19 -11.49 10.49
C LEU A 180 -13.15 -12.23 11.43
N MET A 181 -14.40 -12.36 11.03
CA MET A 181 -15.45 -13.08 11.77
C MET A 181 -16.61 -13.47 10.85
N GLN A 182 -17.55 -14.26 11.37
CA GLN A 182 -18.77 -14.65 10.66
C GLN A 182 -20.01 -14.15 11.41
N LEU A 183 -20.97 -13.58 10.68
CA LEU A 183 -22.29 -13.18 11.18
C LEU A 183 -23.37 -14.10 10.59
N ALA A 184 -24.31 -14.58 11.39
CA ALA A 184 -25.48 -15.34 10.92
C ALA A 184 -26.80 -14.61 11.16
#